data_AF-A0A178DWE8-F1
#
_entry.id   AF-A0A178DWE8-F1
#
_cell.length_a   1.000
_cell.length_b   1.000
_cell.length_c   1.000
_cell.angle_alpha   90.00
_cell.angle_beta   90.00
_cell.angle_gamma   90.00
#
_symmetry.space_group_name_H-M   'P 1'
#
loop_
_entity.id
_entity.type
_entity.pdbx_description
1 polymer ?
#
loop_
_entity_poly.entity_id
_entity_poly.type
_entity_poly.pdbx_seq_one_letter_code
_entity_poly.pdbx_strand_id
1 'polypeptide(L)'
;MENDKIYPANEIRKHTDKGDLWLVIHNSVYNVSEFMEDHPGGADALLDQGGVDATSAFEDVGHSDDARKMMEDLRIGKADELVRLLLWNSR
;
A
#
# COMPACT_ATOMS: atom_id res chain seq x y z
N MET A 1 11.12 17.03 -9.99
CA MET A 1 9.93 16.43 -9.34
C MET A 1 9.15 15.79 -10.46
N GLU A 2 9.48 14.54 -10.77
CA GLU A 2 8.81 13.81 -11.85
C GLU A 2 7.34 13.59 -11.47
N ASN A 3 6.48 13.64 -12.49
CA ASN A 3 5.04 13.52 -12.34
C ASN A 3 4.70 12.14 -11.76
N ASP A 4 4.49 12.09 -10.44
CA ASP A 4 3.96 10.90 -9.78
C ASP A 4 2.66 10.48 -10.48
N LYS A 5 2.60 9.22 -10.92
CA LYS A 5 1.36 8.66 -11.46
C LYS A 5 0.31 8.63 -10.36
N ILE A 6 -0.86 9.19 -10.66
CA ILE A 6 -2.00 9.22 -9.75
C ILE A 6 -2.90 8.02 -10.04
N TYR A 7 -3.21 7.24 -9.01
CA TYR A 7 -4.08 6.08 -9.08
C TYR A 7 -5.41 6.35 -8.37
N PRO A 8 -6.54 6.18 -9.05
CA PRO A 8 -7.86 6.29 -8.43
C PRO A 8 -8.18 5.06 -7.57
N ALA A 9 -9.07 5.22 -6.59
CA ALA A 9 -9.42 4.15 -5.64
C ALA A 9 -9.95 2.88 -6.32
N ASN A 10 -10.69 3.03 -7.40
CA ASN A 10 -11.25 1.91 -8.16
C ASN A 10 -10.17 1.05 -8.86
N GLU A 11 -9.01 1.64 -9.18
CA GLU A 11 -7.87 0.88 -9.71
C GLU A 11 -7.16 0.16 -8.58
N ILE A 12 -6.83 0.87 -7.50
CA ILE A 12 -6.13 0.32 -6.32
C ILE A 12 -6.88 -0.90 -5.75
N ARG A 13 -8.22 -0.84 -5.66
CA ARG A 13 -9.07 -1.92 -5.15
C ARG A 13 -9.06 -3.20 -5.99
N LYS A 14 -8.45 -3.21 -7.18
CA LYS A 14 -8.33 -4.43 -8.01
C LYS A 14 -7.14 -5.30 -7.59
N HIS A 15 -6.17 -4.73 -6.87
CA HIS A 15 -4.90 -5.37 -6.55
C HIS A 15 -4.92 -5.88 -5.10
N THR A 16 -5.62 -7.00 -4.87
CA THR A 16 -5.87 -7.59 -3.54
C THR A 16 -5.39 -9.04 -3.40
N ASP A 17 -4.80 -9.62 -4.43
CA ASP A 17 -4.55 -11.06 -4.52
C ASP A 17 -3.06 -11.41 -4.37
N LYS A 18 -2.77 -12.68 -4.06
CA LYS A 18 -1.38 -13.16 -4.02
C LYS A 18 -0.74 -13.04 -5.41
N GLY A 19 0.30 -12.21 -5.51
CA GLY A 19 1.00 -11.90 -6.77
C GLY A 19 0.47 -10.66 -7.50
N ASP A 20 -0.62 -10.06 -7.03
CA ASP A 20 -1.12 -8.76 -7.51
C ASP A 20 -1.71 -7.96 -6.34
N LEU A 21 -0.82 -7.36 -5.54
CA LEU A 21 -1.16 -6.74 -4.26
C LEU A 21 -0.61 -5.33 -4.15
N TRP A 22 -1.50 -4.34 -4.04
CA TRP A 22 -1.13 -2.95 -3.80
C TRP A 22 -1.62 -2.47 -2.45
N LEU A 23 -0.84 -1.59 -1.84
CA LEU A 23 -1.13 -0.95 -0.56
C LEU A 23 -1.06 0.57 -0.71
N VAL A 24 -1.90 1.28 0.03
CA VAL A 24 -1.78 2.72 0.18
C VAL A 24 -1.26 3.03 1.58
N ILE A 25 -0.14 3.75 1.66
CA ILE A 25 0.44 4.21 2.92
C ILE A 25 0.84 5.68 2.75
N HIS A 26 0.35 6.56 3.62
CA HIS A 26 0.59 8.01 3.54
C HIS A 26 0.33 8.61 2.14
N ASN A 27 -0.78 8.20 1.52
CA ASN A 27 -1.19 8.59 0.15
C ASN A 27 -0.24 8.15 -0.98
N SER A 28 0.79 7.37 -0.68
CA SER A 28 1.63 6.73 -1.69
C SER A 28 1.12 5.32 -1.97
N VAL A 29 1.20 4.90 -3.23
CA VAL A 29 0.79 3.57 -3.68
C VAL A 29 2.02 2.72 -3.84
N TYR A 30 2.00 1.54 -3.23
CA TYR A 30 3.10 0.58 -3.23
C TYR A 30 2.63 -0.71 -3.88
N ASN A 31 3.42 -1.22 -4.83
CA ASN A 31 3.23 -2.56 -5.34
C ASN A 31 4.10 -3.50 -4.53
N VAL A 32 3.47 -4.38 -3.74
CA VAL A 32 4.16 -5.31 -2.85
C VAL A 32 4.10 -6.75 -3.34
N SER A 33 3.60 -6.99 -4.57
CA SER A 33 3.40 -8.34 -5.13
C SER A 33 4.62 -9.24 -5.01
N GLU A 34 5.81 -8.73 -5.32
CA GLU A 34 7.06 -9.50 -5.27
C GLU A 34 7.65 -9.56 -3.85
N PHE A 35 7.29 -8.61 -2.98
CA PHE A 35 7.81 -8.52 -1.60
C PHE A 35 7.05 -9.40 -0.61
N MET A 36 5.90 -9.97 -0.99
CA MET A 36 5.00 -10.64 -0.06
C MET A 36 5.66 -11.75 0.77
N GLU A 37 6.52 -12.56 0.16
CA GLU A 37 7.17 -13.70 0.82
C GLU A 37 8.40 -13.26 1.65
N ASP A 38 8.97 -12.10 1.34
CA ASP A 38 10.10 -11.50 2.05
C ASP A 38 9.67 -10.62 3.23
N HIS A 39 8.36 -10.34 3.35
CA HIS A 39 7.82 -9.51 4.42
C HIS A 39 7.97 -10.20 5.80
N PRO A 40 8.73 -9.61 6.75
CA PRO A 40 8.96 -10.24 8.06
C PRO A 40 7.68 -10.45 8.89
N GLY A 41 6.65 -9.63 8.66
CA GLY A 41 5.33 -9.78 9.29
C GLY A 41 4.44 -10.87 8.66
N GLY A 42 4.93 -11.55 7.61
CA GLY A 42 4.20 -12.57 6.86
C GLY A 42 3.34 -11.99 5.73
N ALA A 43 3.08 -12.83 4.72
CA ALA A 43 2.28 -12.46 3.55
C ALA A 43 0.81 -12.17 3.91
N ASP A 44 0.24 -12.89 4.88
CA ASP A 44 -1.16 -12.75 5.30
C ASP A 44 -1.44 -11.34 5.83
N ALA A 45 -0.49 -10.75 6.58
CA ALA A 45 -0.61 -9.38 7.09
C ALA A 45 -0.71 -8.33 5.97
N LEU A 46 -0.08 -8.58 4.81
CA LEU A 46 -0.20 -7.70 3.65
C LEU A 46 -1.51 -7.93 2.91
N LEU A 47 -1.92 -9.19 2.73
CA LEU A 47 -3.18 -9.56 2.07
C LEU A 47 -4.40 -8.94 2.77
N ASP A 48 -4.41 -8.93 4.10
CA ASP A 48 -5.46 -8.30 4.90
C ASP A 48 -5.61 -6.79 4.65
N GLN A 49 -4.59 -6.14 4.10
CA GLN A 49 -4.55 -4.71 3.78
C GLN A 49 -4.57 -4.42 2.27
N GLY A 50 -4.75 -5.45 1.44
CA GLY A 50 -4.77 -5.32 -0.01
C GLY A 50 -5.84 -4.36 -0.51
N GLY A 51 -5.47 -3.46 -1.43
CA GLY A 51 -6.39 -2.56 -2.11
C GLY A 51 -7.05 -1.50 -1.21
N VAL A 52 -6.57 -1.33 0.04
CA VAL A 52 -7.07 -0.33 1.00
C VAL A 52 -5.96 0.61 1.50
N ASP A 53 -6.34 1.61 2.29
CA ASP A 53 -5.39 2.45 3.02
C ASP A 53 -4.89 1.72 4.27
N ALA A 54 -3.66 1.22 4.18
CA ALA A 54 -2.96 0.45 5.19
C ALA A 54 -2.18 1.34 6.17
N THR A 55 -2.32 2.67 6.10
CA THR A 55 -1.50 3.61 6.92
C THR A 55 -1.60 3.32 8.41
N SER A 56 -2.81 3.11 8.96
CA SER A 56 -2.97 2.83 10.39
C SER A 56 -2.27 1.54 10.78
N ALA A 57 -2.52 0.45 10.04
CA ALA A 57 -1.90 -0.85 10.31
C ALA A 57 -0.37 -0.78 10.24
N PHE A 58 0.18 -0.03 9.27
CA PHE A 58 1.62 0.16 9.11
C PHE A 58 2.25 0.91 10.29
N GLU A 59 1.60 1.99 10.75
CA GLU A 59 2.07 2.81 11.87
C GLU A 59 1.90 2.12 13.23
N ASP A 60 0.80 1.39 13.43
CA ASP A 60 0.51 0.64 14.67
C ASP A 60 1.55 -0.45 14.94
N VAL A 61 2.11 -1.06 13.88
CA VAL A 61 3.20 -2.04 13.98
C VAL A 61 4.53 -1.37 14.35
N GLY A 62 4.74 -0.11 13.98
CA GLY A 62 5.98 0.63 14.28
C GLY A 62 7.19 0.18 13.46
N HIS A 63 7.03 0.06 12.14
CA HIS A 63 8.13 -0.31 11.23
C HIS A 63 9.35 0.61 11.36
N SER A 64 10.54 0.01 11.28
CA SER A 64 11.83 0.71 11.41
C SER A 64 12.10 1.67 10.25
N ASP A 65 13.04 2.62 10.47
CA ASP A 65 13.46 3.56 9.43
C ASP A 65 14.03 2.86 8.19
N ASP A 66 14.71 1.73 8.37
CA ASP A 66 15.26 0.96 7.25
C ASP A 66 14.15 0.27 6.45
N ALA A 67 13.09 -0.22 7.11
CA ALA A 67 11.91 -0.74 6.41
C ALA A 67 11.21 0.38 5.61
N ARG A 68 11.10 1.59 6.18
CA ARG A 68 10.52 2.75 5.48
C ARG A 68 11.32 3.16 4.25
N LYS A 69 12.66 3.10 4.31
CA LYS A 69 13.52 3.35 3.14
C LYS A 69 13.32 2.29 2.06
N MET A 70 13.25 1.01 2.44
CA MET A 70 13.02 -0.09 1.47
C MET A 70 11.70 0.10 0.71
N MET A 71 10.66 0.66 1.35
CA MET A 71 9.39 0.91 0.68
C MET A 71 9.50 1.91 -0.48
N GLU A 72 10.50 2.78 -0.49
CA GLU A 72 10.68 3.75 -1.59
C GLU A 72 10.85 3.03 -2.94
N ASP A 73 11.52 1.87 -2.95
CA ASP A 73 11.71 1.04 -4.15
C ASP A 73 10.41 0.36 -4.62
N LEU A 74 9.47 0.13 -3.70
CA LEU A 74 8.16 -0.49 -3.99
C LEU A 74 7.11 0.54 -4.45
N ARG A 75 7.43 1.83 -4.38
CA ARG A 75 6.49 2.91 -4.65
C ARG A 75 6.26 3.09 -6.15
N ILE A 76 5.00 2.99 -6.56
CA ILE A 76 4.59 3.12 -7.97
C ILE A 76 3.89 4.45 -8.29
N GLY A 77 3.53 5.24 -7.27
CA GLY A 77 2.89 6.54 -7.44
C GLY A 77 2.17 7.05 -6.21
N LYS A 78 1.09 7.82 -6.42
CA LYS A 78 0.23 8.39 -5.38
C LYS A 78 -1.22 7.99 -5.58
N ALA A 79 -1.95 7.89 -4.48
CA ALA A 79 -3.39 7.73 -4.50
C ALA A 79 -4.03 9.10 -4.79
N ASP A 80 -5.11 9.10 -5.58
CA ASP A 80 -5.97 10.29 -5.75
C ASP A 80 -6.44 10.81 -4.38
N GLU A 81 -6.51 12.12 -4.17
CA GLU A 81 -6.86 12.71 -2.86
C GLU A 81 -8.22 12.24 -2.31
N LEU A 82 -9.15 11.84 -3.20
CA LEU A 82 -10.46 11.32 -2.81
C LEU A 82 -10.41 9.87 -2.29
N VAL A 83 -9.29 9.18 -2.49
CA VAL A 83 -9.08 7.78 -2.04
C VAL A 83 -9.20 7.67 -0.53
N ARG A 84 -8.67 8.63 0.24
CA ARG A 84 -8.80 8.65 1.71
C ARG A 84 -10.26 8.62 2.17
N LEU A 85 -11.16 9.32 1.48
CA LEU A 85 -12.58 9.38 1.85
C LEU A 85 -13.33 8.10 1.47
N LEU A 86 -12.89 7.40 0.42
CA LEU A 86 -13.58 6.24 -0.13
C LEU A 86 -13.09 4.91 0.48
N LEU A 87 -11.80 4.80 0.79
CA LEU A 87 -11.23 3.61 1.41
C LEU A 87 -11.37 3.58 2.93
N TRP A 88 -11.42 4.75 3.61
CA TRP A 88 -11.67 4.82 5.06
C TRP A 88 -13.09 4.42 5.46
N ASN A 89 -14.09 4.72 4.62
CA ASN A 89 -15.51 4.48 4.91
C ASN A 89 -16.02 3.10 4.44
N SER A 90 -15.14 2.24 3.93
CA SER A 90 -15.49 0.89 3.47
C SER A 90 -14.93 -0.17 4.41
N ARG A 91 -15.50 -0.28 5.62
CA ARG A 91 -15.40 -1.47 6.48
C ARG A 91 -16.79 -1.91 6.88
#